data_AF-A0A228QK58-F1
#
_entry.id   AF-A0A228QK58-F1
#
_cell.length_a   1.000
_cell.length_b   1.000
_cell.length_c   1.000
_cell.angle_alpha   90.00
_cell.angle_beta   90.00
_cell.angle_gamma   90.00
#
_symmetry.space_group_name_H-M   'P 1'
#
loop_
_entity.id
_entity.type
_entity.pdbx_description
1 polymer ?
#
loop_
_entity_poly.entity_id
_entity_poly.type
_entity_poly.pdbx_seq_one_letter_code
_entity_poly.pdbx_strand_id
1 'polypeptide(L)'
;MGPIVCHRHGFDNGITTSTGIAARIRQRGQFLSGELVKVSLDRPKYSREMWMRRAELDEHEVDATFIDNVAHVKAFPKIAALERLRVHLCSACLDELLVRSGETPHKPTTKEQAFDTSVVAANAKWPSDHARCELHGLILPTRASPDIETAILSIDVLRDDCHVVQVTNGSMKHEPKHWFDEAFLRKVLGPDIDIVESTFRIDDRATFVRLWDAGERVCPVCLREVLKRSGLDRDDTPT
;
A
#
# COMPACT_ATOMS: atom_id res chain seq x y z
N MET A 1 -5.68 0.92 -25.64
CA MET A 1 -5.82 -0.12 -24.60
C MET A 1 -4.83 0.22 -23.50
N GLY A 2 -5.28 0.92 -22.46
CA GLY A 2 -4.48 1.22 -21.27
C GLY A 2 -4.70 0.17 -20.19
N PRO A 3 -3.79 0.03 -19.20
CA PRO A 3 -3.84 -1.04 -18.22
C PRO A 3 -5.13 -0.94 -17.37
N ILE A 4 -5.81 -2.08 -17.25
CA ILE A 4 -7.13 -2.22 -16.66
C ILE A 4 -6.98 -2.20 -15.13
N VAL A 5 -7.39 -1.07 -14.56
CA VAL A 5 -7.42 -0.74 -13.13
C VAL A 5 -8.50 -1.58 -12.45
N CYS A 6 -8.24 -2.19 -11.28
CA CYS A 6 -9.26 -2.94 -10.53
C CYS A 6 -10.52 -2.10 -10.31
N HIS A 7 -11.54 -2.39 -11.11
CA HIS A 7 -12.69 -1.53 -11.40
C HIS A 7 -13.62 -1.30 -10.20
N ARG A 8 -13.37 -1.96 -9.08
CA ARG A 8 -14.17 -1.85 -7.87
C ARG A 8 -13.52 -0.95 -6.82
N HIS A 9 -12.18 -0.88 -6.83
CA HIS A 9 -11.47 -0.64 -5.59
C HIS A 9 -10.27 0.29 -5.69
N GLY A 10 -9.70 0.59 -6.87
CA GLY A 10 -8.53 1.46 -7.01
C GLY A 10 -7.30 1.05 -6.17
N PHE A 11 -6.09 1.46 -6.54
CA PHE A 11 -4.91 1.13 -5.72
C PHE A 11 -3.89 2.27 -5.71
N ASP A 12 -3.36 2.55 -4.53
CA ASP A 12 -2.13 3.31 -4.35
C ASP A 12 -1.18 2.57 -3.38
N ASN A 13 0.13 2.74 -3.56
CA ASN A 13 1.14 2.15 -2.65
C ASN A 13 1.11 2.80 -1.26
N GLY A 14 0.32 3.85 -1.07
CA GLY A 14 0.16 4.55 0.19
C GLY A 14 1.34 5.45 0.50
N ILE A 15 1.02 6.66 0.95
CA ILE A 15 1.99 7.59 1.50
C ILE A 15 1.77 7.67 3.00
N THR A 16 2.87 7.77 3.73
CA THR A 16 2.83 8.01 5.17
C THR A 16 2.63 9.50 5.43
N THR A 17 1.60 9.84 6.19
CA THR A 17 1.33 11.23 6.62
C THR A 17 0.98 11.27 8.10
N SER A 18 0.89 12.46 8.69
CA SER A 18 0.34 12.63 10.04
C SER A 18 -1.19 12.55 10.07
N THR A 19 -1.75 12.40 11.27
CA THR A 19 -3.19 12.46 11.54
C THR A 19 -3.79 13.81 11.15
N GLY A 20 -3.08 14.92 11.33
CA GLY A 20 -3.55 16.25 10.92
C GLY A 20 -3.69 16.42 9.41
N ILE A 21 -2.75 15.85 8.63
CA ILE A 21 -2.86 15.81 7.16
C ILE A 21 -4.09 14.99 6.74
N ALA A 22 -4.27 13.81 7.35
CA ALA A 22 -5.43 12.96 7.08
C ALA A 22 -6.75 13.66 7.38
N ALA A 23 -6.84 14.36 8.52
CA ALA A 23 -8.02 15.14 8.88
C ALA A 23 -8.30 16.26 7.87
N ARG A 24 -7.26 16.96 7.38
CA ARG A 24 -7.42 18.04 6.41
C ARG A 24 -7.91 17.52 5.05
N ILE A 25 -7.37 16.38 4.60
CA ILE A 25 -7.83 15.72 3.37
C ILE A 25 -9.32 15.34 3.46
N ARG A 26 -9.78 14.78 4.57
CA ARG A 26 -11.21 14.45 4.76
C ARG A 26 -12.12 15.67 4.67
N GLN A 27 -11.66 16.81 5.16
CA GLN A 27 -12.38 18.08 5.07
C GLN A 27 -12.25 18.74 3.70
N ARG A 28 -11.45 18.16 2.78
CA ARG A 28 -11.07 18.79 1.52
C ARG A 28 -10.51 20.20 1.73
N GLY A 29 -9.81 20.43 2.84
CA GLY A 29 -9.24 21.73 3.14
C GLY A 29 -7.94 21.98 2.40
N GLN A 30 -7.28 23.07 2.79
CA GLN A 30 -5.94 23.44 2.34
C GLN A 30 -5.15 23.97 3.53
N PHE A 31 -3.84 24.03 3.39
CA PHE A 31 -2.94 24.68 4.35
C PHE A 31 -2.42 26.00 3.78
N LEU A 32 -2.01 26.88 4.69
CA LEU A 32 -1.25 28.08 4.33
C LEU A 32 0.20 27.71 4.01
N SER A 33 0.88 28.59 3.29
CA SER A 33 2.30 28.43 2.98
C SER A 33 3.12 28.25 4.26
N GLY A 34 3.99 27.25 4.30
CA GLY A 34 4.87 26.95 5.44
C GLY A 34 4.24 26.10 6.55
N GLU A 35 2.93 25.85 6.53
CA GLU A 35 2.26 24.97 7.51
C GLU A 35 2.49 23.48 7.23
N LEU A 36 2.97 23.13 6.04
CA LEU A 36 3.33 21.78 5.65
C LEU A 36 4.84 21.55 5.74
N VAL A 37 5.22 20.33 6.10
CA VAL A 37 6.62 19.90 6.08
C VAL A 37 6.73 18.44 5.69
N LYS A 38 7.66 18.16 4.79
CA LYS A 38 8.11 16.80 4.49
C LYS A 38 9.20 16.43 5.50
N VAL A 39 9.06 15.28 6.12
CA VAL A 39 9.96 14.81 7.19
C VAL A 39 10.60 13.51 6.77
N SER A 40 11.92 13.43 6.85
CA SER A 40 12.69 12.20 6.71
C SER A 40 13.04 11.66 8.09
N LEU A 41 12.58 10.46 8.37
CA LEU A 41 12.89 9.70 9.59
C LEU A 41 14.13 8.84 9.31
N ASP A 42 15.30 9.38 9.61
CA ASP A 42 16.58 8.80 9.22
C ASP A 42 17.03 7.73 10.21
N ARG A 43 17.05 6.47 9.77
CA ARG A 43 17.59 5.33 10.53
C ARG A 43 18.88 4.83 9.88
N PRO A 44 19.76 4.13 10.62
CA PRO A 44 21.05 3.67 10.08
C PRO A 44 20.99 2.83 8.80
N LYS A 45 19.88 2.13 8.53
CA LYS A 45 19.74 1.23 7.38
C LYS A 45 18.76 1.72 6.31
N TYR A 46 17.92 2.70 6.61
CA TYR A 46 16.92 3.23 5.70
C TYR A 46 16.34 4.53 6.26
N SER A 47 15.83 5.39 5.38
CA SER A 47 15.00 6.53 5.76
C SER A 47 13.57 6.29 5.33
N ARG A 48 12.61 6.85 6.08
CA ARG A 48 11.19 6.88 5.68
C ARG A 48 10.72 8.31 5.64
N GLU A 49 10.05 8.66 4.55
CA GLU A 49 9.48 9.99 4.39
C GLU A 49 8.03 10.04 4.86
N MET A 50 7.64 11.17 5.44
CA MET A 50 6.30 11.44 5.93
C MET A 50 5.93 12.91 5.70
N TRP A 51 4.71 13.18 5.26
CA TRP A 51 4.17 14.55 5.28
C TRP A 51 3.45 14.83 6.59
N MET A 52 3.68 15.98 7.19
CA MET A 52 2.98 16.41 8.41
C MET A 52 2.80 17.91 8.47
N ARG A 53 2.03 18.38 9.47
CA ARG A 53 1.95 19.80 9.77
C ARG A 53 3.22 20.24 10.49
N ARG A 54 3.70 21.45 10.17
CA ARG A 54 4.83 22.09 10.87
C ARG A 54 4.59 22.14 12.37
N ALA A 55 3.39 22.55 12.79
CA ALA A 55 3.00 22.60 14.19
C ALA A 55 3.09 21.23 14.89
N GLU A 56 2.73 20.12 14.21
CA GLU A 56 2.86 18.77 14.79
C GLU A 56 4.33 18.38 14.96
N LEU A 57 5.19 18.79 14.02
CA LEU A 57 6.63 18.59 14.15
C LEU A 57 7.18 19.36 15.35
N ASP A 58 6.77 20.63 15.50
CA ASP A 58 7.22 21.53 16.57
C ASP A 58 6.74 21.07 17.96
N GLU A 59 5.50 20.56 18.08
CA GLU A 59 4.95 19.96 19.31
C GLU A 59 5.81 18.81 19.84
N HIS A 60 6.53 18.11 18.96
CA HIS A 60 7.43 17.04 19.33
C HIS A 60 8.85 17.49 19.65
N GLU A 61 9.13 18.80 19.62
CA GLU A 61 10.44 19.41 19.92
C GLU A 61 11.58 18.63 19.27
N VAL A 62 11.45 18.37 17.97
CA VAL A 62 12.46 17.61 17.24
C VAL A 62 13.62 18.50 16.85
N ASP A 63 14.83 18.01 17.11
CA ASP A 63 16.04 18.55 16.50
C ASP A 63 16.14 17.98 15.08
N ALA A 64 15.78 18.80 14.09
CA ALA A 64 15.73 18.43 12.70
C ALA A 64 16.68 19.28 11.84
N THR A 65 17.43 18.63 10.96
CA THR A 65 18.24 19.32 9.95
C THR A 65 17.43 19.50 8.67
N PHE A 66 17.39 20.71 8.11
CA PHE A 66 16.65 20.98 6.87
C PHE A 66 17.56 20.86 5.64
N ILE A 67 17.20 19.98 4.71
CA ILE A 67 17.88 19.79 3.42
C ILE A 67 16.78 19.78 2.35
N ASP A 68 16.87 20.66 1.36
CA ASP A 68 15.89 20.77 0.26
C ASP A 68 14.42 20.81 0.74
N ASN A 69 14.15 21.58 1.81
CA ASN A 69 12.84 21.69 2.49
C ASN A 69 12.32 20.41 3.16
N VAL A 70 13.16 19.39 3.32
CA VAL A 70 12.87 18.18 4.08
C VAL A 70 13.50 18.28 5.46
N ALA A 71 12.70 18.02 6.51
CA ALA A 71 13.17 17.96 7.89
C ALA A 71 13.75 16.56 8.19
N HIS A 72 15.05 16.46 8.36
CA HIS A 72 15.73 15.21 8.70
C HIS A 72 15.83 15.02 10.21
N VAL A 73 15.14 14.01 10.72
CA VAL A 73 15.12 13.65 12.14
C VAL A 73 15.94 12.37 12.34
N LYS A 74 17.00 12.44 13.16
CA LYS A 74 17.91 11.32 13.44
C LYS A 74 17.76 10.73 14.84
N ALA A 75 17.19 11.49 15.79
CA ALA A 75 17.05 11.07 17.17
C ALA A 75 16.00 9.95 17.28
N PHE A 76 16.43 8.74 17.62
CA PHE A 76 15.56 7.55 17.63
C PHE A 76 14.29 7.68 18.51
N PRO A 77 14.33 8.25 19.73
CA PRO A 77 13.12 8.46 20.52
C PRO A 77 12.11 9.38 19.84
N LYS A 78 12.60 10.41 19.14
CA LYS A 78 11.77 11.37 18.39
C LYS A 78 11.19 10.74 17.13
N ILE A 79 11.97 9.95 16.39
CA ILE A 79 11.48 9.14 15.26
C ILE A 79 10.31 8.26 15.72
N ALA A 80 10.47 7.54 16.84
CA ALA A 80 9.43 6.66 17.36
C ALA A 80 8.17 7.42 17.81
N ALA A 81 8.29 8.67 18.28
CA ALA A 81 7.14 9.51 18.60
C ALA A 81 6.40 9.92 17.32
N LEU A 82 7.11 10.41 16.30
CA LEU A 82 6.53 10.81 15.02
C LEU A 82 5.88 9.63 14.28
N GLU A 83 6.46 8.43 14.37
CA GLU A 83 5.88 7.21 13.77
C GLU A 83 4.53 6.83 14.37
N ARG A 84 4.21 7.23 15.61
CA ARG A 84 2.88 6.98 16.21
C ARG A 84 1.80 7.86 15.61
N LEU A 85 2.16 8.98 14.97
CA LEU A 85 1.23 9.83 14.23
C LEU A 85 0.97 9.31 12.81
N ARG A 86 1.64 8.24 12.39
CA ARG A 86 1.58 7.73 11.03
C ARG A 86 0.16 7.28 10.66
N VAL A 87 -0.30 7.80 9.55
CA VAL A 87 -1.50 7.37 8.82
C VAL A 87 -1.09 7.06 7.39
N HIS A 88 -1.64 6.00 6.82
CA HIS A 88 -1.49 5.67 5.41
C HIS A 88 -2.61 6.35 4.61
N LEU A 89 -2.25 7.15 3.61
CA LEU A 89 -3.17 7.86 2.74
C LEU A 89 -2.92 7.56 1.26
N CYS A 90 -3.96 7.75 0.46
CA CYS A 90 -3.87 7.70 -1.00
C CYS A 90 -3.10 8.91 -1.52
N SER A 91 -2.14 8.66 -2.41
CA SER A 91 -1.29 9.66 -3.03
C SER A 91 -2.08 10.70 -3.83
N ALA A 92 -3.19 10.33 -4.45
CA ALA A 92 -4.00 11.28 -5.22
C ALA A 92 -4.64 12.32 -4.31
N CYS A 93 -5.18 11.90 -3.16
CA CYS A 93 -5.70 12.85 -2.16
C CYS A 93 -4.61 13.71 -1.53
N LEU A 94 -3.39 13.17 -1.37
CA LEU A 94 -2.27 13.96 -0.90
C LEU A 94 -1.84 14.98 -1.96
N ASP A 95 -1.70 14.58 -3.22
CA ASP A 95 -1.36 15.49 -4.32
C ASP A 95 -2.40 16.60 -4.48
N GLU A 96 -3.70 16.27 -4.37
CA GLU A 96 -4.79 17.25 -4.32
C GLU A 96 -4.56 18.28 -3.20
N LEU A 97 -4.26 17.81 -1.97
CA LEU A 97 -3.99 18.69 -0.83
C LEU A 97 -2.74 19.56 -1.05
N LEU A 98 -1.65 18.96 -1.52
CA LEU A 98 -0.37 19.65 -1.76
C LEU A 98 -0.59 20.77 -2.78
N VAL A 99 -1.22 20.46 -3.91
CA VAL A 99 -1.51 21.44 -4.96
C VAL A 99 -2.45 22.54 -4.46
N ARG A 100 -3.49 22.22 -3.66
CA ARG A 100 -4.35 23.23 -3.02
C ARG A 100 -3.60 24.14 -2.06
N SER A 101 -2.58 23.61 -1.41
CA SER A 101 -1.74 24.33 -0.46
C SER A 101 -0.57 25.07 -1.12
N GLY A 102 -0.46 25.02 -2.46
CA GLY A 102 0.62 25.65 -3.21
C GLY A 102 1.95 24.88 -3.20
N GLU A 103 1.94 23.63 -2.75
CA GLU A 103 3.10 22.74 -2.69
C GLU A 103 3.24 21.89 -3.96
N THR A 104 4.46 21.41 -4.23
CA THR A 104 4.72 20.44 -5.29
C THR A 104 4.06 19.10 -4.94
N PRO A 105 3.31 18.46 -5.86
CA PRO A 105 2.75 17.14 -5.61
C PRO A 105 3.84 16.11 -5.32
N HIS A 106 3.50 15.07 -4.58
CA HIS A 106 4.43 14.01 -4.20
C HIS A 106 4.84 13.15 -5.40
N LYS A 107 3.89 12.85 -6.29
CA LYS A 107 4.16 12.21 -7.58
C LYS A 107 4.33 13.27 -8.67
N PRO A 108 4.93 12.94 -9.83
CA PRO A 108 4.96 13.81 -11.00
C PRO A 108 3.55 13.91 -11.65
N THR A 109 2.59 14.39 -10.87
CA THR A 109 1.17 14.54 -11.22
C THR A 109 0.96 15.96 -11.73
N THR A 110 0.21 16.14 -12.83
CA THR A 110 -0.12 17.50 -13.29
C THR A 110 -1.13 18.15 -12.34
N LYS A 111 -1.22 19.48 -12.37
CA LYS A 111 -2.20 20.22 -11.55
C LYS A 111 -3.63 19.75 -11.84
N GLU A 112 -3.96 19.55 -13.11
CA GLU A 112 -5.27 19.10 -13.58
C GLU A 112 -5.58 17.70 -13.05
N GLN A 113 -4.59 16.79 -13.08
CA GLN A 113 -4.74 15.43 -12.56
C GLN A 113 -4.87 15.41 -11.03
N ALA A 114 -4.17 16.30 -10.31
CA ALA A 114 -4.30 16.41 -8.86
C ALA A 114 -5.69 16.89 -8.43
N PHE A 115 -6.40 17.62 -9.30
CA PHE A 115 -7.79 18.02 -9.10
C PHE A 115 -8.80 17.08 -9.77
N ASP A 116 -8.36 16.04 -10.49
CA ASP A 116 -9.25 15.03 -11.02
C ASP A 116 -9.81 14.23 -9.85
N THR A 117 -11.11 14.39 -9.63
CA THR A 117 -11.82 13.84 -8.47
C THR A 117 -12.79 12.75 -8.87
N SER A 118 -12.54 12.17 -10.05
CA SER A 118 -13.25 11.01 -10.56
C SER A 118 -13.20 9.90 -9.51
N VAL A 119 -14.38 9.61 -8.95
CA VAL A 119 -14.51 8.62 -7.88
C VAL A 119 -14.37 7.23 -8.49
N VAL A 120 -13.35 6.49 -8.05
CA VAL A 120 -13.04 5.15 -8.59
C VAL A 120 -13.76 4.04 -7.82
N ALA A 121 -14.23 4.30 -6.59
CA ALA A 121 -14.75 3.27 -5.68
C ALA A 121 -16.06 3.63 -4.95
N ALA A 122 -16.90 4.52 -5.51
CA ALA A 122 -18.07 5.13 -4.84
C ALA A 122 -19.05 4.13 -4.18
N ASN A 123 -19.13 2.90 -4.67
CA ASN A 123 -20.08 1.87 -4.24
C ASN A 123 -19.41 0.63 -3.62
N ALA A 124 -18.13 0.71 -3.28
CA ALA A 124 -17.42 -0.40 -2.69
C ALA A 124 -17.79 -0.56 -1.20
N LYS A 125 -18.19 -1.77 -0.80
CA LYS A 125 -18.39 -2.15 0.60
C LYS A 125 -17.07 -2.73 1.13
N TRP A 126 -16.61 -2.20 2.26
CA TRP A 126 -15.26 -2.46 2.76
C TRP A 126 -15.28 -2.91 4.23
N PRO A 127 -14.49 -3.92 4.61
CA PRO A 127 -14.15 -4.21 6.01
C PRO A 127 -13.50 -3.00 6.70
N SER A 128 -13.69 -2.89 8.01
CA SER A 128 -13.34 -1.71 8.83
C SER A 128 -11.86 -1.58 9.19
N ASP A 129 -11.03 -2.57 8.89
CA ASP A 129 -9.68 -2.77 9.44
C ASP A 129 -8.52 -2.42 8.49
N HIS A 130 -8.79 -1.89 7.29
CA HIS A 130 -7.76 -1.63 6.26
C HIS A 130 -7.61 -0.14 5.90
N ALA A 131 -6.38 0.27 5.54
CA ALA A 131 -6.08 1.60 5.03
C ALA A 131 -6.77 1.82 3.67
N ARG A 132 -7.64 2.82 3.60
CA ARG A 132 -8.48 3.10 2.43
C ARG A 132 -8.74 4.58 2.23
N CYS A 133 -8.99 4.97 1.00
CA CYS A 133 -9.48 6.26 0.56
C CYS A 133 -10.93 6.11 0.10
N GLU A 134 -11.82 6.96 0.58
CA GLU A 134 -13.25 6.92 0.24
C GLU A 134 -13.53 7.30 -1.23
N LEU A 135 -12.59 7.98 -1.89
CA LEU A 135 -12.71 8.43 -3.28
C LEU A 135 -11.98 7.50 -4.26
N HIS A 136 -10.75 7.13 -3.92
CA HIS A 136 -9.83 6.43 -4.81
C HIS A 136 -9.57 4.98 -4.39
N GLY A 137 -10.16 4.56 -3.27
CA GLY A 137 -10.19 3.18 -2.81
C GLY A 137 -8.92 2.71 -2.08
N LEU A 138 -8.40 1.51 -2.33
CA LEU A 138 -7.43 0.88 -1.41
C LEU A 138 -6.05 1.51 -1.39
N ILE A 139 -5.47 1.50 -0.19
CA ILE A 139 -4.11 1.90 0.07
C ILE A 139 -3.34 0.63 0.47
N LEU A 140 -2.21 0.36 -0.20
CA LEU A 140 -1.39 -0.86 -0.07
C LEU A 140 -2.03 -2.14 -0.64
N PRO A 141 -2.13 -2.30 -1.97
CA PRO A 141 -2.50 -3.59 -2.56
C PRO A 141 -1.51 -4.70 -2.19
N THR A 142 -2.00 -5.93 -2.15
CA THR A 142 -1.13 -7.12 -2.20
C THR A 142 -0.95 -7.57 -3.65
N ARG A 143 -0.12 -8.58 -3.88
CA ARG A 143 0.03 -9.23 -5.19
C ARG A 143 -0.54 -10.65 -5.13
N ALA A 144 -1.18 -11.04 -6.22
CA ALA A 144 -1.63 -12.41 -6.47
C ALA A 144 -1.38 -12.76 -7.94
N SER A 145 -1.66 -14.00 -8.32
CA SER A 145 -1.54 -14.41 -9.72
C SER A 145 -2.75 -13.97 -10.56
N PRO A 146 -2.63 -13.90 -11.91
CA PRO A 146 -3.69 -13.43 -12.79
C PRO A 146 -5.01 -14.19 -12.69
N ASP A 147 -4.97 -15.52 -12.44
CA ASP A 147 -6.20 -16.31 -12.30
C ASP A 147 -6.95 -15.96 -11.01
N ILE A 148 -6.21 -15.67 -9.93
CA ILE A 148 -6.79 -15.18 -8.67
C ILE A 148 -7.38 -13.78 -8.85
N GLU A 149 -6.68 -12.88 -9.56
CA GLU A 149 -7.23 -11.57 -9.91
C GLU A 149 -8.52 -11.71 -10.73
N THR A 150 -8.52 -12.61 -11.72
CA THR A 150 -9.69 -12.86 -12.57
C THR A 150 -10.90 -13.29 -11.73
N ALA A 151 -10.72 -14.23 -10.80
CA ALA A 151 -11.77 -14.67 -9.87
C ALA A 151 -12.28 -13.51 -8.98
N ILE A 152 -11.38 -12.65 -8.51
CA ILE A 152 -11.74 -11.42 -7.76
C ILE A 152 -12.62 -10.49 -8.61
N LEU A 153 -12.25 -10.27 -9.87
CA LEU A 153 -12.96 -9.36 -10.77
C LEU A 153 -14.33 -9.91 -11.19
N SER A 154 -14.45 -11.23 -11.38
CA SER A 154 -15.71 -11.89 -11.71
C SER A 154 -16.61 -12.16 -10.50
N ILE A 155 -16.13 -11.94 -9.27
CA ILE A 155 -16.85 -12.27 -8.02
C ILE A 155 -17.13 -13.79 -7.94
N ASP A 156 -16.31 -14.60 -8.62
CA ASP A 156 -16.46 -16.04 -8.73
C ASP A 156 -15.55 -16.78 -7.75
N VAL A 157 -15.65 -18.10 -7.70
CA VAL A 157 -14.65 -18.97 -7.07
C VAL A 157 -13.47 -19.19 -8.02
N LEU A 158 -12.35 -19.63 -7.45
CA LEU A 158 -11.23 -20.09 -8.24
C LEU A 158 -11.65 -21.34 -9.04
N ARG A 159 -11.16 -21.45 -10.28
CA ARG A 159 -11.44 -22.61 -11.12
C ARG A 159 -10.87 -23.87 -10.47
N ASP A 160 -11.52 -25.01 -10.69
CA ASP A 160 -11.13 -26.30 -10.09
C ASP A 160 -9.70 -26.74 -10.48
N ASP A 161 -9.18 -26.27 -11.61
CA ASP A 161 -7.82 -26.51 -12.10
C ASP A 161 -6.78 -25.50 -11.58
N CYS A 162 -7.21 -24.47 -10.84
CA CYS A 162 -6.34 -23.47 -10.24
C CYS A 162 -5.80 -23.96 -8.90
N HIS A 163 -4.64 -24.62 -8.93
CA HIS A 163 -3.92 -25.03 -7.72
C HIS A 163 -3.29 -23.83 -7.03
N VAL A 164 -3.93 -23.33 -5.97
CA VAL A 164 -3.43 -22.20 -5.19
C VAL A 164 -2.38 -22.64 -4.17
N VAL A 165 -1.31 -21.85 -4.08
CA VAL A 165 -0.15 -22.06 -3.21
C VAL A 165 0.02 -20.87 -2.29
N GLN A 166 0.21 -21.15 -0.99
CA GLN A 166 0.60 -20.15 -0.01
C GLN A 166 2.12 -19.95 -0.06
N VAL A 167 2.56 -18.76 -0.49
CA VAL A 167 3.96 -18.38 -0.56
C VAL A 167 4.39 -17.60 0.68
N THR A 168 5.43 -18.07 1.36
CA THR A 168 6.03 -17.40 2.53
C THR A 168 7.28 -16.63 2.12
N ASN A 169 7.35 -15.34 2.42
CA ASN A 169 8.55 -14.53 2.23
C ASN A 169 9.50 -14.66 3.42
N GLY A 170 10.37 -15.67 3.37
CA GLY A 170 11.36 -15.94 4.41
C GLY A 170 12.46 -14.90 4.55
N SER A 171 12.63 -14.01 3.56
CA SER A 171 13.62 -12.92 3.63
C SER A 171 13.25 -11.81 4.64
N MET A 172 12.04 -11.85 5.19
CA MET A 172 11.48 -10.81 6.06
C MET A 172 11.23 -11.35 7.48
N LYS A 173 11.48 -10.51 8.50
CA LYS A 173 11.39 -10.89 9.93
C LYS A 173 10.05 -11.50 10.36
N HIS A 174 8.95 -11.08 9.73
CA HIS A 174 7.59 -11.54 10.05
C HIS A 174 7.05 -12.58 9.08
N GLU A 175 7.88 -12.99 8.11
CA GLU A 175 7.57 -14.04 7.15
C GLU A 175 6.15 -13.92 6.54
N PRO A 176 5.84 -12.78 5.89
CA PRO A 176 4.50 -12.53 5.40
C PRO A 176 4.10 -13.58 4.36
N LYS A 177 2.82 -13.94 4.39
CA LYS A 177 2.20 -14.95 3.54
C LYS A 177 1.43 -14.31 2.39
N HIS A 178 1.56 -14.89 1.21
CA HIS A 178 0.94 -14.44 -0.03
C HIS A 178 0.33 -15.63 -0.78
N TRP A 179 -0.51 -15.36 -1.77
CA TRP A 179 -1.26 -16.40 -2.47
C TRP A 179 -1.09 -16.27 -3.97
N PHE A 180 -0.67 -17.35 -4.63
CA PHE A 180 -0.45 -17.43 -6.07
C PHE A 180 -0.88 -18.81 -6.57
N ASP A 181 -1.27 -18.92 -7.84
CA ASP A 181 -1.45 -20.23 -8.45
C ASP A 181 -0.10 -20.88 -8.81
N GLU A 182 -0.07 -22.21 -8.76
CA GLU A 182 1.11 -23.02 -9.02
C GLU A 182 1.65 -22.84 -10.43
N ALA A 183 0.78 -22.74 -11.45
CA ALA A 183 1.20 -22.57 -12.84
C ALA A 183 1.96 -21.24 -13.03
N PHE A 184 1.48 -20.18 -12.40
CA PHE A 184 2.13 -18.88 -12.35
C PHE A 184 3.48 -18.95 -11.61
N LEU A 185 3.54 -19.62 -10.46
CA LEU A 185 4.81 -19.81 -9.74
C LEU A 185 5.85 -20.54 -10.59
N ARG A 186 5.47 -21.66 -11.23
CA ARG A 186 6.37 -22.42 -12.11
C ARG A 186 6.80 -21.61 -13.33
N LYS A 187 5.90 -20.77 -13.87
CA LYS A 187 6.23 -19.85 -14.98
C LYS A 187 7.26 -18.79 -14.58
N VAL A 188 7.16 -18.21 -13.39
CA VAL A 188 8.01 -17.09 -12.95
C VAL A 188 9.33 -17.58 -12.33
N LEU A 189 9.30 -18.69 -11.61
CA LEU A 189 10.43 -19.17 -10.81
C LEU A 189 11.11 -20.41 -11.40
N GLY A 190 10.48 -21.07 -12.36
CA GLY A 190 10.99 -22.27 -13.03
C GLY A 190 10.18 -23.51 -12.68
N PRO A 191 10.23 -24.55 -13.53
CA PRO A 191 9.43 -25.76 -13.36
C PRO A 191 9.84 -26.59 -12.15
N ASP A 192 11.07 -26.44 -11.66
CA ASP A 192 11.67 -27.30 -10.63
C ASP A 192 11.47 -26.78 -9.19
N ILE A 193 10.57 -25.80 -8.98
CA ILE A 193 10.23 -25.36 -7.63
C ILE A 193 9.56 -26.47 -6.83
N ASP A 194 10.01 -26.63 -5.58
CA ASP A 194 9.50 -27.63 -4.65
C ASP A 194 8.33 -27.05 -3.86
N ILE A 195 7.11 -27.35 -4.30
CA ILE A 195 5.87 -26.97 -3.64
C ILE A 195 5.42 -28.17 -2.81
N VAL A 196 5.36 -28.00 -1.49
CA VAL A 196 5.01 -29.04 -0.54
C VAL A 196 3.66 -28.69 0.07
N GLU A 197 2.67 -29.57 -0.09
CA GLU A 197 1.32 -29.40 0.49
C GLU A 197 0.70 -28.02 0.18
N SER A 198 0.81 -27.54 -1.06
CA SER A 198 0.34 -26.20 -1.47
C SER A 198 0.99 -25.05 -0.71
N THR A 199 2.21 -25.25 -0.20
CA THR A 199 3.02 -24.20 0.40
C THR A 199 4.38 -24.10 -0.29
N PHE A 200 4.91 -22.88 -0.34
CA PHE A 200 6.21 -22.61 -0.93
C PHE A 200 6.90 -21.49 -0.15
N ARG A 201 8.21 -21.62 0.08
CA ARG A 201 8.98 -20.65 0.84
C ARG A 201 10.09 -20.05 -0.02
N ILE A 202 10.22 -18.73 0.03
CA ILE A 202 11.29 -17.99 -0.65
C ILE A 202 12.11 -17.24 0.40
N ASP A 203 13.33 -17.72 0.67
CA ASP A 203 14.25 -17.08 1.60
C ASP A 203 15.10 -15.98 0.93
N ASP A 204 15.28 -16.06 -0.39
CA ASP A 204 16.04 -15.07 -1.15
C ASP A 204 15.18 -13.85 -1.55
N ARG A 205 15.62 -12.66 -1.15
CA ARG A 205 14.91 -11.41 -1.43
C ARG A 205 14.80 -11.10 -2.92
N ALA A 206 15.84 -11.37 -3.71
CA ALA A 206 15.82 -11.05 -5.14
C ALA A 206 14.79 -11.92 -5.88
N THR A 207 14.73 -13.20 -5.53
CA THR A 207 13.74 -14.16 -6.02
C THR A 207 12.32 -13.75 -5.62
N PHE A 208 12.13 -13.31 -4.37
CA PHE A 208 10.81 -12.82 -3.93
C PHE A 208 10.40 -11.55 -4.69
N VAL A 209 11.31 -10.58 -4.88
CA VAL A 209 11.02 -9.35 -5.65
C VAL A 209 10.63 -9.69 -7.09
N ARG A 210 11.32 -10.64 -7.74
CA ARG A 210 10.97 -11.11 -9.09
C ARG A 210 9.55 -11.67 -9.15
N LEU A 211 9.15 -12.49 -8.16
CA LEU A 211 7.77 -12.98 -8.06
C LEU A 211 6.77 -11.82 -7.85
N TRP A 212 7.10 -10.94 -6.91
CA TRP A 212 6.24 -9.83 -6.49
C TRP A 212 5.96 -8.84 -7.62
N ASP A 213 6.96 -8.53 -8.43
CA ASP A 213 6.84 -7.62 -9.56
C ASP A 213 6.07 -8.22 -10.74
N ALA A 214 6.08 -9.55 -10.87
CA ALA A 214 5.32 -10.28 -11.88
C ALA A 214 3.84 -10.48 -11.53
N GLY A 215 3.47 -10.40 -10.26
CA GLY A 215 2.09 -10.62 -9.80
C GLY A 215 1.17 -9.44 -10.10
N GLU A 216 -0.13 -9.69 -10.12
CA GLU A 216 -1.16 -8.67 -10.31
C GLU A 216 -1.53 -7.98 -8.99
N ARG A 217 -1.87 -6.70 -9.06
CA ARG A 217 -2.24 -5.93 -7.88
C ARG A 217 -3.67 -6.26 -7.50
N VAL A 218 -3.84 -6.82 -6.31
CA VAL A 218 -5.16 -7.20 -5.82
C VAL A 218 -5.47 -6.61 -4.46
N CYS A 219 -6.76 -6.47 -4.20
CA CYS A 219 -7.31 -6.09 -2.92
C CYS A 219 -7.10 -7.24 -1.92
N PRO A 220 -6.41 -7.04 -0.78
CA PRO A 220 -6.25 -8.09 0.24
C PRO A 220 -7.60 -8.65 0.74
N VAL A 221 -8.63 -7.80 0.81
CA VAL A 221 -9.99 -8.21 1.22
C VAL A 221 -10.67 -9.08 0.16
N CYS A 222 -10.64 -8.68 -1.11
CA CYS A 222 -11.24 -9.49 -2.18
C CYS A 222 -10.50 -10.81 -2.33
N LEU A 223 -9.18 -10.77 -2.17
CA LEU A 223 -8.37 -11.97 -2.13
C LEU A 223 -8.84 -12.89 -1.01
N ARG A 224 -8.96 -12.40 0.22
CA ARG A 224 -9.49 -13.18 1.36
C ARG A 224 -10.88 -13.75 1.07
N GLU A 225 -11.79 -12.93 0.54
CA GLU A 225 -13.15 -13.34 0.22
C GLU A 225 -13.19 -14.44 -0.86
N VAL A 226 -12.41 -14.30 -1.93
CA VAL A 226 -12.30 -15.33 -2.98
C VAL A 226 -11.68 -16.61 -2.43
N LEU A 227 -10.62 -16.52 -1.63
CA LEU A 227 -10.01 -17.67 -0.98
C LEU A 227 -11.01 -18.38 -0.05
N LYS A 228 -11.80 -17.63 0.74
CA LYS A 228 -12.84 -18.18 1.62
C LYS A 228 -13.95 -18.87 0.84
N ARG A 229 -14.46 -18.25 -0.23
CA ARG A 229 -15.47 -18.86 -1.12
C ARG A 229 -14.96 -20.11 -1.82
N SER A 230 -13.66 -20.15 -2.11
CA SER A 230 -12.98 -21.29 -2.73
C SER A 230 -12.53 -22.35 -1.70
N GLY A 231 -12.85 -22.18 -0.41
CA GLY A 231 -12.53 -23.16 0.64
C GLY A 231 -11.06 -23.20 1.09
N LEU A 232 -10.26 -22.19 0.74
CA LEU A 232 -8.81 -22.13 0.98
C LEU A 232 -8.42 -21.38 2.26
N ASP A 233 -9.29 -20.50 2.77
CA ASP A 233 -9.07 -19.77 4.02
C ASP A 233 -9.95 -20.33 5.15
N ARG A 234 -9.31 -20.90 6.17
CA ARG A 234 -9.94 -21.27 7.44
C ARG A 234 -9.61 -20.16 8.43
N ASP A 235 -10.61 -19.65 9.15
CA ASP A 235 -10.65 -18.41 9.96
C ASP A 235 -9.55 -18.20 11.04
N ASP A 236 -8.40 -18.90 11.02
CA ASP A 236 -7.39 -18.97 12.09
C ASP A 236 -6.03 -18.31 11.78
N THR A 237 -5.89 -17.49 10.73
CA THR A 237 -4.61 -16.77 10.49
C THR A 237 -4.76 -15.26 10.74
N PRO A 238 -4.27 -14.71 11.86
CA PRO A 238 -4.20 -13.27 12.07
C PRO A 238 -3.27 -12.65 11.02
N THR A 239 -3.78 -11.66 10.27
CA THR A 239 -2.96 -10.71 9.49
C THR A 239 -2.50 -9.55 10.34
#